data_AF-A0A9X9WE06-F1
#
_entry.id   AF-A0A9X9WE06-F1
#
_cell.length_a   1.000
_cell.length_b   1.000
_cell.length_c   1.000
_cell.angle_alpha   90.00
_cell.angle_beta   90.00
_cell.angle_gamma   90.00
#
_symmetry.space_group_name_H-M   'P 1'
#
loop_
_entity.id
_entity.type
_entity.pdbx_description
1 polymer ?
#
loop_
_entity_poly.entity_id
_entity_poly.type
_entity_poly.pdbx_seq_one_letter_code
_entity_poly.pdbx_strand_id
1 'polypeptide(L)'
;MTSPTAPRPAGPPASAAPPARAPKHRDFKPALARAQPPATPSPARPALQPAIARAPAPAATPVVARPVTQDAALRPWDGLRNAEFRQRIAEAERSAEHAEDGYGLRNPSSGALGRYQFVPVALRDIGWTDAEGRWTDIATAQGVTDEASFLASPAVQEAALSAFLARQEVILERLGTLGAAGTTVTGLDGAPIPITEGGLVAAAHRRGPGMLARYIAHRTETPDAPVPPAQRAAFASIEARLRGFAEVAYASERPGNRVIARRGGPAA
;
A
#
# COMPACT_ATOMS: atom_id res chain seq x y z
N MET A 1 -47.03 -76.38 11.85
CA MET A 1 -47.60 -75.16 11.24
C MET A 1 -47.27 -74.00 12.16
N THR A 2 -46.15 -73.33 11.91
CA THR A 2 -45.61 -72.25 12.73
C THR A 2 -45.75 -70.94 11.97
N SER A 3 -46.57 -70.04 12.50
CA SER A 3 -46.79 -68.69 11.93
C SER A 3 -45.55 -67.82 12.16
N PRO A 4 -45.08 -67.06 11.15
CA PRO A 4 -44.01 -66.09 11.34
C PRO A 4 -44.54 -64.75 11.86
N THR A 5 -43.91 -64.26 12.93
CA THR A 5 -44.07 -62.94 13.54
C THR A 5 -43.63 -61.83 12.59
N ALA A 6 -44.49 -60.84 12.36
CA ALA A 6 -44.18 -59.63 11.58
C ALA A 6 -43.24 -58.67 12.36
N PRO A 7 -42.31 -57.96 11.69
CA PRO A 7 -41.47 -56.97 12.34
C PRO A 7 -42.23 -55.64 12.56
N ARG A 8 -41.89 -55.01 13.68
CA ARG A 8 -42.43 -53.77 14.24
C ARG A 8 -42.03 -52.54 13.38
N PRO A 9 -42.90 -51.52 13.20
CA PRO A 9 -42.59 -50.36 12.37
C PRO A 9 -41.53 -49.44 13.01
N ALA A 10 -40.65 -48.91 12.16
CA ALA A 10 -39.63 -47.94 12.53
C ALA A 10 -40.25 -46.61 12.99
N GLY A 11 -39.75 -46.07 14.09
CA GLY A 11 -40.14 -44.75 14.60
C GLY A 11 -39.70 -43.59 13.69
N PRO A 12 -40.27 -42.39 13.90
CA PRO A 12 -40.01 -41.23 13.04
C PRO A 12 -38.56 -40.75 13.15
N PRO A 13 -37.98 -40.18 12.07
CA PRO A 13 -36.63 -39.65 12.10
C PRO A 13 -36.52 -38.44 13.03
N ALA A 14 -35.38 -38.37 13.73
CA ALA A 14 -35.02 -37.28 14.62
C ALA A 14 -35.03 -35.92 13.91
N SER A 15 -35.66 -34.94 14.56
CA SER A 15 -35.72 -33.55 14.15
C SER A 15 -34.32 -32.97 13.98
N ALA A 16 -34.00 -32.49 12.77
CA ALA A 16 -32.74 -31.84 12.47
C ALA A 16 -32.64 -30.50 13.21
N ALA A 17 -31.55 -30.30 13.95
CA ALA A 17 -31.21 -29.02 14.56
C ALA A 17 -31.00 -27.94 13.48
N PRO A 18 -31.45 -26.69 13.70
CA PRO A 18 -31.29 -25.63 12.72
C PRO A 18 -29.82 -25.26 12.54
N PRO A 19 -29.37 -24.92 11.31
CA PRO A 19 -27.99 -24.57 11.06
C PRO A 19 -27.59 -23.31 11.83
N ALA A 20 -26.36 -23.34 12.37
CA ALA A 20 -25.72 -22.26 13.09
C ALA A 20 -25.74 -20.96 12.26
N ARG A 21 -26.13 -19.87 12.91
CA ARG A 21 -26.18 -18.52 12.33
C ARG A 21 -24.81 -18.14 11.76
N ALA A 22 -24.79 -17.80 10.48
CA ALA A 22 -23.66 -17.19 9.81
C ALA A 22 -23.19 -15.91 10.55
N PRO A 23 -21.88 -15.63 10.62
CA PRO A 23 -21.38 -14.40 11.21
C PRO A 23 -21.85 -13.20 10.38
N LYS A 24 -22.53 -12.28 11.06
CA LYS A 24 -23.10 -11.05 10.50
C LYS A 24 -22.00 -10.26 9.79
N HIS A 25 -22.19 -10.01 8.51
CA HIS A 25 -21.44 -9.01 7.76
C HIS A 25 -21.52 -7.67 8.51
N ARG A 26 -20.38 -7.17 8.97
CA ARG A 26 -20.28 -5.77 9.42
C ARG A 26 -20.31 -4.90 8.17
N ASP A 27 -21.49 -4.32 7.94
CA ASP A 27 -21.70 -3.19 7.05
C ASP A 27 -20.77 -2.05 7.47
N PHE A 28 -19.79 -1.72 6.63
CA PHE A 28 -19.02 -0.48 6.75
C PHE A 28 -19.59 0.52 5.75
N LYS A 29 -20.51 1.36 6.25
CA LYS A 29 -20.98 2.59 5.59
C LYS A 29 -20.33 3.83 6.24
N PRO A 30 -20.34 4.99 5.55
CA PRO A 30 -19.39 6.08 5.73
C PRO A 30 -19.92 7.22 6.62
N ALA A 31 -19.00 8.06 7.12
CA ALA A 31 -19.08 9.52 7.24
C ALA A 31 -18.21 10.01 8.42
N LEU A 32 -17.22 10.85 8.13
CA LEU A 32 -16.60 11.71 9.13
C LEU A 32 -16.67 13.15 8.62
N ALA A 33 -17.44 13.98 9.30
CA ALA A 33 -17.37 15.43 9.18
C ALA A 33 -17.59 16.03 10.56
N ARG A 34 -16.49 16.48 11.19
CA ARG A 34 -16.51 17.58 12.16
C ARG A 34 -15.22 18.36 12.02
N ALA A 35 -15.39 19.63 11.68
CA ALA A 35 -14.36 20.60 11.38
C ALA A 35 -13.70 21.12 12.67
N GLN A 36 -12.41 21.47 12.56
CA GLN A 36 -11.74 22.43 13.44
C GLN A 36 -11.07 23.52 12.58
N PRO A 37 -11.01 24.78 13.06
CA PRO A 37 -10.69 25.96 12.26
C PRO A 37 -9.18 26.19 12.03
N PRO A 38 -8.80 27.01 11.03
CA PRO A 38 -7.41 27.17 10.58
C PRO A 38 -6.58 28.10 11.49
N ALA A 39 -5.30 27.76 11.67
CA ALA A 39 -4.31 28.65 12.27
C ALA A 39 -3.83 29.69 11.25
N THR A 40 -3.85 30.96 11.66
CA THR A 40 -3.42 32.15 10.91
C THR A 40 -1.89 32.29 10.85
N PRO A 41 -1.29 32.76 9.72
CA PRO A 41 0.15 33.05 9.63
C PRO A 41 0.46 34.56 9.61
N SER A 42 1.59 34.99 10.23
CA SER A 42 2.46 36.15 9.86
C SER A 42 3.18 36.78 11.07
N PRO A 43 4.22 37.65 10.89
CA PRO A 43 5.03 37.96 9.70
C PRO A 43 6.56 38.04 9.94
N ALA A 44 7.31 38.08 8.83
CA ALA A 44 8.72 38.46 8.73
C ALA A 44 8.96 39.99 8.83
N ARG A 45 10.19 40.41 9.18
CA ARG A 45 10.74 41.78 9.01
C ARG A 45 12.27 41.82 9.27
N PRO A 46 13.03 42.88 8.88
CA PRO A 46 13.68 43.04 7.58
C PRO A 46 15.22 43.28 7.64
N ALA A 47 15.81 43.42 6.44
CA ALA A 47 17.23 43.60 6.12
C ALA A 47 17.87 44.93 6.56
N LEU A 48 19.21 44.91 6.73
CA LEU A 48 20.10 46.07 6.67
C LEU A 48 21.45 45.67 6.03
N GLN A 49 21.79 46.31 4.91
CA GLN A 49 23.16 46.41 4.38
C GLN A 49 23.82 47.71 4.88
N PRO A 50 25.15 47.80 4.83
CA PRO A 50 25.73 48.94 4.15
C PRO A 50 26.86 48.58 3.17
N ALA A 51 26.92 49.37 2.11
CA ALA A 51 27.90 49.33 1.01
C ALA A 51 29.21 50.03 1.38
N ILE A 52 30.34 49.50 0.91
CA ILE A 52 31.60 50.25 0.74
C ILE A 52 32.23 49.82 -0.59
N ALA A 53 32.51 50.79 -1.46
CA ALA A 53 33.13 50.62 -2.76
C ALA A 53 34.67 50.67 -2.68
N ARG A 54 35.35 49.88 -3.53
CA ARG A 54 36.72 50.19 -4.00
C ARG A 54 37.05 49.53 -5.36
N ALA A 55 37.88 50.26 -6.10
CA ALA A 55 38.25 50.24 -7.54
C ALA A 55 38.91 48.95 -8.12
N PRO A 56 39.14 48.86 -9.47
CA PRO A 56 39.16 47.60 -10.22
C PRO A 56 40.53 47.05 -10.67
N ALA A 57 40.49 45.73 -10.99
CA ALA A 57 41.25 44.92 -11.98
C ALA A 57 42.75 44.62 -11.72
N PRO A 58 43.27 43.43 -12.14
CA PRO A 58 43.33 43.00 -13.54
C PRO A 58 42.71 41.64 -13.85
N ALA A 59 42.39 41.45 -15.13
CA ALA A 59 41.68 40.32 -15.71
C ALA A 59 42.42 38.98 -15.57
N ALA A 60 41.74 38.00 -14.99
CA ALA A 60 42.05 36.58 -15.17
C ALA A 60 41.09 36.01 -16.22
N THR A 61 41.66 35.39 -17.25
CA THR A 61 41.01 34.58 -18.28
C THR A 61 39.90 33.70 -17.69
N PRO A 62 38.66 33.72 -18.21
CA PRO A 62 37.63 32.80 -17.77
C PRO A 62 37.98 31.40 -18.32
N VAL A 63 38.56 30.57 -17.47
CA VAL A 63 38.37 29.13 -17.61
C VAL A 63 36.87 28.93 -17.46
N VAL A 64 36.20 28.55 -18.54
CA VAL A 64 34.82 28.05 -18.48
C VAL A 64 34.89 26.76 -17.67
N ALA A 65 34.84 26.90 -16.34
CA ALA A 65 34.40 25.85 -15.46
C ALA A 65 32.95 25.61 -15.90
N ARG A 66 32.74 24.54 -16.69
CA ARG A 66 31.41 23.95 -16.79
C ARG A 66 30.93 23.84 -15.34
N PRO A 67 29.79 24.44 -14.96
CA PRO A 67 29.21 24.09 -13.69
C PRO A 67 29.05 22.57 -13.74
N VAL A 68 29.84 21.88 -12.92
CA VAL A 68 29.50 20.52 -12.53
C VAL A 68 28.10 20.69 -11.98
N THR A 69 27.13 20.18 -12.75
CA THR A 69 25.73 20.13 -12.35
C THR A 69 25.71 19.76 -10.88
N GLN A 70 25.12 20.62 -10.06
CA GLN A 70 24.79 20.30 -8.68
C GLN A 70 24.35 18.84 -8.66
N ASP A 71 25.04 18.00 -7.88
CA ASP A 71 24.56 16.67 -7.55
C ASP A 71 23.08 16.83 -7.26
N ALA A 72 22.23 16.31 -8.16
CA ALA A 72 20.81 16.25 -7.90
C ALA A 72 20.72 15.44 -6.62
N ALA A 73 20.35 16.09 -5.52
CA ALA A 73 20.33 15.45 -4.21
C ALA A 73 19.55 14.14 -4.38
N LEU A 74 20.22 13.01 -4.08
CA LEU A 74 19.63 11.70 -4.26
C LEU A 74 18.30 11.68 -3.51
N ARG A 75 17.24 11.27 -4.21
CA ARG A 75 15.90 11.25 -3.62
C ARG A 75 15.88 10.18 -2.53
N PRO A 76 15.08 10.34 -1.46
CA PRO A 76 15.12 9.43 -0.31
C PRO A 76 14.90 7.95 -0.65
N TRP A 77 14.27 7.62 -1.78
CA TRP A 77 14.01 6.25 -2.23
C TRP A 77 14.98 5.72 -3.30
N ASP A 78 15.89 6.53 -3.86
CA ASP A 78 16.73 6.14 -5.00
C ASP A 78 17.66 4.94 -4.70
N GLY A 79 18.07 4.79 -3.43
CA GLY A 79 18.91 3.67 -2.96
C GLY A 79 18.13 2.49 -2.37
N LEU A 80 16.79 2.54 -2.36
CA LEU A 80 15.96 1.51 -1.74
C LEU A 80 15.54 0.45 -2.75
N ARG A 81 15.22 -0.74 -2.23
CA ARG A 81 14.53 -1.77 -3.02
C ARG A 81 13.25 -1.19 -3.58
N ASN A 82 12.91 -1.58 -4.82
CA ASN A 82 11.69 -1.15 -5.49
C ASN A 82 11.60 0.37 -5.73
N ALA A 83 12.72 1.08 -5.92
CA ALA A 83 12.74 2.54 -6.10
C ALA A 83 11.75 3.06 -7.17
N GLU A 84 11.69 2.41 -8.34
CA GLU A 84 10.72 2.77 -9.39
C GLU A 84 9.27 2.52 -8.97
N PHE A 85 9.02 1.40 -8.31
CA PHE A 85 7.69 1.07 -7.77
C PHE A 85 7.23 2.08 -6.72
N ARG A 86 8.12 2.49 -5.82
CA ARG A 86 7.87 3.54 -4.81
C ARG A 86 7.47 4.83 -5.50
N GLN A 87 8.24 5.25 -6.50
CA GLN A 87 7.92 6.41 -7.32
C GLN A 87 6.54 6.27 -7.99
N ARG A 88 6.23 5.11 -8.59
CA ARG A 88 4.93 4.89 -9.25
C ARG A 88 3.76 4.89 -8.27
N ILE A 89 3.93 4.43 -7.03
CA ILE A 89 2.90 4.57 -5.99
C ILE A 89 2.63 6.04 -5.71
N ALA A 90 3.68 6.85 -5.52
CA ALA A 90 3.55 8.28 -5.27
C ALA A 90 2.85 9.02 -6.43
N GLU A 91 3.21 8.73 -7.68
CA GLU A 91 2.53 9.25 -8.87
C GLU A 91 1.05 8.89 -8.90
N ALA A 92 0.74 7.63 -8.63
CA ALA A 92 -0.64 7.14 -8.66
C ALA A 92 -1.46 7.56 -7.43
N GLU A 93 -0.81 8.07 -6.36
CA GLU A 93 -1.45 8.80 -5.26
C GLU A 93 -1.48 10.32 -5.51
N ARG A 94 -0.87 10.79 -6.62
CA ARG A 94 -0.67 12.20 -6.98
C ARG A 94 0.10 13.00 -5.93
N SER A 95 0.98 12.35 -5.18
CA SER A 95 1.83 13.00 -4.18
C SER A 95 3.16 13.47 -4.78
N ALA A 96 3.66 12.78 -5.81
CA ALA A 96 4.96 13.07 -6.43
C ALA A 96 5.08 14.46 -7.07
N GLU A 97 3.96 15.10 -7.41
CA GLU A 97 3.94 16.45 -7.99
C GLU A 97 3.94 17.58 -6.93
N HIS A 98 3.86 17.23 -5.66
CA HIS A 98 3.84 18.21 -4.57
C HIS A 98 5.25 18.58 -4.08
N ALA A 99 5.32 19.69 -3.35
CA ALA A 99 6.52 20.10 -2.64
C ALA A 99 7.05 18.96 -1.76
N GLU A 100 8.38 18.85 -1.71
CA GLU A 100 9.09 17.81 -0.97
C GLU A 100 8.53 16.42 -1.27
N ASP A 101 8.22 16.16 -2.54
CA ASP A 101 7.80 14.82 -2.99
C ASP A 101 6.53 14.31 -2.28
N GLY A 102 5.75 15.21 -1.69
CA GLY A 102 4.52 14.90 -0.99
C GLY A 102 4.69 14.25 0.39
N TYR A 103 5.90 14.21 0.98
CA TYR A 103 6.12 13.65 2.32
C TYR A 103 5.31 14.39 3.41
N GLY A 104 5.10 15.70 3.27
CA GLY A 104 4.30 16.50 4.20
C GLY A 104 2.77 16.45 3.98
N LEU A 105 2.27 15.62 3.04
CA LEU A 105 0.85 15.65 2.68
C LEU A 105 -0.05 15.04 3.74
N ARG A 106 -1.21 15.66 3.92
CA ARG A 106 -2.30 15.15 4.73
C ARG A 106 -3.61 15.28 3.97
N ASN A 107 -4.28 14.16 3.75
CA ASN A 107 -5.60 14.16 3.14
C ASN A 107 -6.69 14.40 4.20
N PRO A 108 -7.46 15.50 4.13
CA PRO A 108 -8.43 15.84 5.16
C PRO A 108 -9.67 14.93 5.18
N SER A 109 -10.00 14.26 4.07
CA SER A 109 -11.21 13.42 3.99
C SER A 109 -10.94 11.97 4.38
N SER A 110 -9.78 11.42 4.02
CA SER A 110 -9.42 10.04 4.35
C SER A 110 -8.53 9.91 5.59
N GLY A 111 -7.92 11.01 6.05
CA GLY A 111 -6.87 10.97 7.08
C GLY A 111 -5.58 10.31 6.58
N ALA A 112 -5.39 10.18 5.26
CA ALA A 112 -4.21 9.58 4.68
C ALA A 112 -2.98 10.49 4.80
N LEU A 113 -1.84 9.90 5.15
CA LEU A 113 -0.62 10.63 5.48
C LEU A 113 0.51 10.35 4.49
N GLY A 114 1.22 11.43 4.17
CA GLY A 114 2.52 11.43 3.51
C GLY A 114 2.52 10.98 2.06
N ARG A 115 3.73 10.76 1.54
CA ARG A 115 3.98 10.48 0.13
C ARG A 115 3.19 9.28 -0.40
N TYR A 116 2.97 8.27 0.43
CA TYR A 116 2.27 7.04 0.04
C TYR A 116 0.83 6.99 0.52
N GLN A 117 0.30 8.10 1.04
CA GLN A 117 -1.08 8.26 1.46
C GLN A 117 -1.54 7.14 2.41
N PHE A 118 -0.78 6.86 3.47
CA PHE A 118 -1.12 5.85 4.46
C PHE A 118 -2.39 6.24 5.22
N VAL A 119 -3.47 5.51 4.98
CA VAL A 119 -4.69 5.62 5.79
C VAL A 119 -4.47 5.01 7.18
N PRO A 120 -5.25 5.41 8.21
CA PRO A 120 -5.06 4.92 9.59
C PRO A 120 -5.06 3.39 9.72
N VAL A 121 -5.88 2.69 8.92
CA VAL A 121 -5.89 1.22 8.89
C VAL A 121 -4.57 0.63 8.39
N ALA A 122 -3.90 1.27 7.42
CA ALA A 122 -2.63 0.80 6.89
C ALA A 122 -1.50 0.91 7.93
N LEU A 123 -1.45 2.02 8.68
CA LEU A 123 -0.48 2.20 9.78
C LEU A 123 -0.72 1.19 10.91
N ARG A 124 -1.98 0.87 11.20
CA ARG A 124 -2.31 -0.19 12.16
C ARG A 124 -1.92 -1.58 11.66
N ASP A 125 -2.12 -1.88 10.38
CA ASP A 125 -1.79 -3.18 9.81
C ASP A 125 -0.30 -3.52 9.90
N ILE A 126 0.56 -2.49 9.88
CA ILE A 126 2.02 -2.62 10.08
C ILE A 126 2.44 -2.45 11.54
N GLY A 127 1.50 -2.26 12.46
CA GLY A 127 1.75 -2.15 13.90
C GLY A 127 2.32 -0.80 14.34
N TRP A 128 2.29 0.23 13.50
CA TRP A 128 2.81 1.57 13.83
C TRP A 128 1.82 2.39 14.65
N THR A 129 0.52 2.11 14.49
CA THR A 129 -0.53 2.64 15.36
C THR A 129 -1.35 1.50 15.97
N ASP A 130 -1.89 1.71 17.17
CA ASP A 130 -2.81 0.76 17.82
C ASP A 130 -4.27 0.87 17.30
N ALA A 131 -5.21 0.19 17.95
CA ALA A 131 -6.62 0.23 17.59
C ALA A 131 -7.26 1.60 17.85
N GLU A 132 -6.74 2.31 18.85
CA GLU A 132 -7.15 3.66 19.26
C GLU A 132 -6.49 4.77 18.40
N GLY A 133 -5.54 4.40 17.53
CA GLY A 133 -4.83 5.32 16.64
C GLY A 133 -3.61 5.99 17.29
N ARG A 134 -3.14 5.48 18.43
CA ARG A 134 -1.91 5.98 19.09
C ARG A 134 -0.69 5.33 18.46
N TRP A 135 0.39 6.10 18.32
CA TRP A 135 1.69 5.60 17.87
C TRP A 135 2.24 4.58 18.87
N THR A 136 2.76 3.47 18.35
CA THR A 136 3.28 2.35 19.17
C THR A 136 4.77 2.50 19.44
N ASP A 137 5.31 1.63 20.29
CA ASP A 137 6.75 1.54 20.53
C ASP A 137 7.54 1.19 19.25
N ILE A 138 6.92 0.47 18.30
CA ILE A 138 7.52 0.15 17.00
C ILE A 138 7.76 1.44 16.20
N ALA A 139 6.78 2.34 16.16
CA ALA A 139 6.91 3.63 15.50
C ALA A 139 7.85 4.59 16.26
N THR A 140 7.76 4.59 17.59
CA THR A 140 8.62 5.41 18.46
C THR A 140 10.10 5.04 18.31
N ALA A 141 10.41 3.75 18.16
CA ALA A 141 11.77 3.28 17.87
C ALA A 141 12.33 3.78 16.52
N GLN A 142 11.46 4.24 15.62
CA GLN A 142 11.83 4.91 14.35
C GLN A 142 11.81 6.44 14.47
N GLY A 143 11.60 6.99 15.67
CA GLY A 143 11.54 8.44 15.92
C GLY A 143 10.16 9.06 15.70
N VAL A 144 9.10 8.26 15.63
CA VAL A 144 7.72 8.74 15.42
C VAL A 144 6.91 8.67 16.70
N THR A 145 6.56 9.84 17.25
CA THR A 145 5.73 9.96 18.45
C THR A 145 4.37 10.61 18.16
N ASP A 146 4.21 11.22 16.99
CA ASP A 146 3.02 11.94 16.54
C ASP A 146 2.94 12.00 14.99
N GLU A 147 1.84 12.53 14.48
CA GLU A 147 1.63 12.71 13.02
C GLU A 147 2.68 13.66 12.41
N ALA A 148 3.10 14.70 13.14
CA ALA A 148 4.04 15.69 12.64
C ALA A 148 5.44 15.10 12.42
N SER A 149 5.93 14.31 13.39
CA SER A 149 7.20 13.58 13.29
C SER A 149 7.20 12.54 12.16
N PHE A 150 6.06 11.89 11.89
CA PHE A 150 5.90 11.03 10.72
C PHE A 150 5.99 11.81 9.40
N LEU A 151 5.25 12.92 9.28
CA LEU A 151 5.19 13.72 8.05
C LEU A 151 6.51 14.45 7.76
N ALA A 152 7.27 14.80 8.79
CA ALA A 152 8.56 15.49 8.65
C ALA A 152 9.74 14.56 8.27
N SER A 153 9.54 13.24 8.23
CA SER A 153 10.64 12.29 8.08
C SER A 153 10.49 11.39 6.84
N PRO A 154 11.12 11.75 5.70
CA PRO A 154 11.11 10.93 4.49
C PRO A 154 11.59 9.50 4.74
N ALA A 155 12.70 9.33 5.48
CA ALA A 155 13.27 8.02 5.77
C ALA A 155 12.30 7.10 6.55
N VAL A 156 11.52 7.66 7.47
CA VAL A 156 10.50 6.95 8.22
C VAL A 156 9.35 6.51 7.31
N GLN A 157 8.89 7.37 6.40
CA GLN A 157 7.83 7.01 5.46
C GLN A 157 8.29 5.92 4.47
N GLU A 158 9.57 5.94 4.08
CA GLU A 158 10.16 4.86 3.30
C GLU A 158 10.21 3.53 4.05
N ALA A 159 10.56 3.55 5.34
CA ALA A 159 10.53 2.37 6.20
C ALA A 159 9.10 1.85 6.41
N ALA A 160 8.13 2.75 6.61
CA ALA A 160 6.72 2.41 6.70
C ALA A 160 6.22 1.72 5.42
N LEU A 161 6.63 2.20 4.25
CA LEU A 161 6.28 1.56 2.98
C LEU A 161 6.89 0.17 2.86
N SER A 162 8.17 -0.02 3.21
CA SER A 162 8.78 -1.36 3.21
C SER A 162 8.00 -2.33 4.11
N ALA A 163 7.66 -1.92 5.33
CA ALA A 163 6.89 -2.73 6.26
C ALA A 163 5.48 -3.03 5.72
N PHE A 164 4.85 -2.05 5.08
CA PHE A 164 3.54 -2.20 4.47
C PHE A 164 3.55 -3.19 3.30
N LEU A 165 4.49 -3.04 2.36
CA LEU A 165 4.63 -3.95 1.22
C LEU A 165 4.88 -5.39 1.68
N ALA A 166 5.80 -5.59 2.63
CA ALA A 166 6.06 -6.90 3.23
C ALA A 166 4.79 -7.51 3.87
N ARG A 167 4.02 -6.69 4.59
CA ARG A 167 2.76 -7.12 5.19
C ARG A 167 1.70 -7.47 4.15
N GLN A 168 1.56 -6.68 3.09
CA GLN A 168 0.60 -6.96 2.02
C GLN A 168 0.92 -8.29 1.34
N GLU A 169 2.19 -8.56 1.05
CA GLU A 169 2.59 -9.83 0.44
C GLU A 169 2.19 -11.04 1.30
N VAL A 170 2.42 -10.99 2.62
CA VAL A 170 2.00 -12.06 3.54
C VAL A 170 0.49 -12.27 3.50
N ILE A 171 -0.30 -11.20 3.46
CA ILE A 171 -1.76 -11.31 3.39
C ILE A 171 -2.20 -11.87 2.03
N LEU A 172 -1.62 -11.38 0.93
CA LEU A 172 -1.95 -11.82 -0.42
C LEU A 172 -1.61 -13.30 -0.65
N GLU A 173 -0.50 -13.76 -0.11
CA GLU A 173 -0.14 -15.18 -0.13
C GLU A 173 -1.13 -16.02 0.69
N ARG A 174 -1.48 -15.59 1.90
CA ARG A 174 -2.48 -16.27 2.73
C ARG A 174 -3.85 -16.36 2.05
N LEU A 175 -4.22 -15.34 1.29
CA LEU A 175 -5.47 -15.31 0.51
C LEU A 175 -5.36 -16.07 -0.82
N GLY A 176 -4.21 -16.63 -1.17
CA GLY A 176 -3.96 -17.30 -2.45
C GLY A 176 -3.89 -16.34 -3.65
N THR A 177 -4.07 -15.04 -3.43
CA THR A 177 -4.14 -14.02 -4.48
C THR A 177 -2.79 -13.84 -5.18
N LEU A 178 -1.68 -14.00 -4.45
CA LEU A 178 -0.35 -13.92 -5.04
C LEU A 178 -0.10 -15.01 -6.09
N GLY A 179 -0.77 -16.17 -5.97
CA GLY A 179 -0.67 -17.26 -6.94
C GLY A 179 -1.24 -16.93 -8.33
N ALA A 180 -1.96 -15.80 -8.48
CA ALA A 180 -2.40 -15.31 -9.78
C ALA A 180 -1.29 -14.58 -10.56
N ALA A 181 -0.14 -14.28 -9.95
CA ALA A 181 0.98 -13.65 -10.65
C ALA A 181 1.48 -14.52 -11.82
N GLY A 182 1.79 -13.87 -12.95
CA GLY A 182 2.16 -14.52 -14.21
C GLY A 182 0.97 -14.93 -15.08
N THR A 183 -0.27 -14.70 -14.64
CA THR A 183 -1.47 -14.98 -15.43
C THR A 183 -2.02 -13.71 -16.10
N THR A 184 -3.13 -13.85 -16.82
CA THR A 184 -3.88 -12.74 -17.40
C THR A 184 -5.35 -12.91 -17.06
N VAL A 185 -6.03 -11.81 -16.76
CA VAL A 185 -7.49 -11.76 -16.60
C VAL A 185 -8.10 -10.82 -17.64
N THR A 186 -9.34 -11.07 -18.04
CA THR A 186 -10.09 -10.12 -18.86
C THR A 186 -10.51 -8.92 -18.00
N GLY A 187 -10.29 -7.69 -18.43
CA GLY A 187 -10.70 -6.48 -17.72
C GLY A 187 -12.20 -6.20 -17.81
N LEU A 188 -12.67 -5.18 -17.09
CA LEU A 188 -14.06 -4.68 -17.16
C LEU A 188 -14.42 -4.14 -18.55
N ASP A 189 -13.42 -3.69 -19.30
CA ASP A 189 -13.49 -3.21 -20.67
C ASP A 189 -13.29 -4.32 -21.72
N GLY A 190 -13.12 -5.58 -21.29
CA GLY A 190 -12.85 -6.71 -22.16
C GLY A 190 -11.38 -6.85 -22.59
N ALA A 191 -10.51 -5.88 -22.27
CA ALA A 191 -9.10 -5.95 -22.62
C ALA A 191 -8.32 -6.84 -21.63
N PRO A 192 -7.31 -7.61 -22.08
CA PRO A 192 -6.50 -8.41 -21.18
C PRO A 192 -5.72 -7.53 -20.19
N ILE A 193 -5.59 -8.00 -18.95
CA ILE A 193 -4.78 -7.39 -17.90
C ILE A 193 -3.76 -8.44 -17.42
N PRO A 194 -2.46 -8.22 -17.65
CA PRO A 194 -1.44 -9.08 -17.07
C PRO A 194 -1.44 -8.92 -15.54
N ILE A 195 -1.37 -10.03 -14.83
CA ILE A 195 -1.28 -10.04 -13.37
C ILE A 195 0.19 -10.23 -12.99
N THR A 196 0.80 -9.18 -12.43
CA THR A 196 2.17 -9.21 -11.91
C THR A 196 2.17 -9.10 -10.39
N GLU A 197 3.25 -9.54 -9.72
CA GLU A 197 3.39 -9.36 -8.27
C GLU A 197 3.28 -7.89 -7.87
N GLY A 198 3.99 -7.01 -8.58
CA GLY A 198 3.92 -5.57 -8.38
C GLY A 198 2.50 -5.02 -8.56
N GLY A 199 1.80 -5.44 -9.61
CA GLY A 199 0.40 -5.07 -9.84
C GLY A 199 -0.52 -5.47 -8.69
N LEU A 200 -0.38 -6.71 -8.18
CA LEU A 200 -1.17 -7.20 -7.05
C LEU A 200 -0.89 -6.40 -5.77
N VAL A 201 0.38 -6.13 -5.47
CA VAL A 201 0.75 -5.36 -4.28
C VAL A 201 0.27 -3.91 -4.40
N ALA A 202 0.38 -3.27 -5.58
CA ALA A 202 -0.14 -1.93 -5.83
C ALA A 202 -1.66 -1.85 -5.74
N ALA A 203 -2.37 -2.87 -6.22
CA ALA A 203 -3.83 -2.96 -6.09
C ALA A 203 -4.26 -3.18 -4.62
N ALA A 204 -3.51 -3.98 -3.87
CA ALA A 204 -3.73 -4.21 -2.45
C ALA A 204 -3.45 -2.94 -1.63
N HIS A 205 -2.41 -2.17 -1.95
CA HIS A 205 -2.18 -0.83 -1.38
C HIS A 205 -3.42 0.06 -1.53
N ARG A 206 -4.00 0.09 -2.72
CA ARG A 206 -5.11 1.00 -3.04
C ARG A 206 -6.46 0.59 -2.46
N ARG A 207 -6.81 -0.69 -2.54
CA ARG A 207 -8.17 -1.20 -2.19
C ARG A 207 -8.19 -2.20 -1.05
N GLY A 208 -7.04 -2.54 -0.51
CA GLY A 208 -6.88 -3.60 0.47
C GLY A 208 -6.88 -4.99 -0.18
N PRO A 209 -6.23 -5.97 0.46
CA PRO A 209 -6.02 -7.31 -0.10
C PRO A 209 -7.33 -8.10 -0.20
N GLY A 210 -8.30 -7.87 0.70
CA GLY A 210 -9.59 -8.54 0.67
C GLY A 210 -10.47 -8.15 -0.53
N MET A 211 -10.43 -6.87 -0.94
CA MET A 211 -11.16 -6.44 -2.14
C MET A 211 -10.47 -6.92 -3.42
N LEU A 212 -9.13 -6.95 -3.43
CA LEU A 212 -8.37 -7.53 -4.52
C LEU A 212 -8.66 -9.02 -4.69
N ALA A 213 -8.71 -9.79 -3.60
CA ALA A 213 -9.06 -11.21 -3.66
C ALA A 213 -10.46 -11.43 -4.28
N ARG A 214 -11.44 -10.58 -3.93
CA ARG A 214 -12.78 -10.61 -4.54
C ARG A 214 -12.75 -10.28 -6.02
N TYR A 215 -11.95 -9.31 -6.44
CA TYR A 215 -11.75 -8.99 -7.85
C TYR A 215 -11.18 -10.19 -8.60
N ILE A 216 -10.08 -10.77 -8.11
CA ILE A 216 -9.42 -11.90 -8.76
C ILE A 216 -10.39 -13.08 -8.86
N ALA A 217 -11.04 -13.47 -7.76
CA ALA A 217 -12.03 -14.55 -7.76
C ALA A 217 -13.17 -14.30 -8.77
N HIS A 218 -13.72 -13.08 -8.83
CA HIS A 218 -14.75 -12.73 -9.82
C HIS A 218 -14.23 -12.89 -11.25
N ARG A 219 -12.99 -12.47 -11.54
CA ARG A 219 -12.44 -12.55 -12.90
C ARG A 219 -11.98 -13.96 -13.29
N THR A 220 -11.68 -14.84 -12.34
CA THR A 220 -11.20 -16.20 -12.64
C THR A 220 -12.28 -17.27 -12.50
N GLU A 221 -13.19 -17.15 -11.54
CA GLU A 221 -14.21 -18.17 -11.25
C GLU A 221 -15.55 -17.86 -11.93
N THR A 222 -15.88 -16.58 -12.10
CA THR A 222 -17.15 -16.13 -12.68
C THR A 222 -16.98 -15.00 -13.70
N PRO A 223 -16.10 -15.16 -14.72
CA PRO A 223 -15.71 -14.08 -15.64
C PRO A 223 -16.89 -13.44 -16.39
N ASP A 224 -17.94 -14.22 -16.68
CA ASP A 224 -19.14 -13.78 -17.40
C ASP A 224 -20.22 -13.18 -16.48
N ALA A 225 -20.07 -13.32 -15.16
CA ALA A 225 -21.03 -12.76 -14.22
C ALA A 225 -20.93 -11.22 -14.21
N PRO A 226 -22.07 -10.51 -14.18
CA PRO A 226 -22.06 -9.06 -14.10
C PRO A 226 -21.45 -8.62 -12.77
N VAL A 227 -20.59 -7.60 -12.83
CA VAL A 227 -19.99 -7.02 -11.62
C VAL A 227 -21.08 -6.28 -10.82
N PRO A 228 -21.24 -6.57 -9.52
CA PRO A 228 -22.23 -5.89 -8.69
C PRO A 228 -22.05 -4.36 -8.74
N PRO A 229 -23.13 -3.56 -8.86
CA PRO A 229 -23.01 -2.10 -8.99
C PRO A 229 -22.17 -1.44 -7.89
N ALA A 230 -22.27 -1.94 -6.65
CA ALA A 230 -21.51 -1.45 -5.50
C ALA A 230 -19.99 -1.72 -5.59
N GLN A 231 -19.56 -2.68 -6.40
CA GLN A 231 -18.15 -3.09 -6.54
C GLN A 231 -17.48 -2.50 -7.78
N ARG A 232 -18.23 -1.97 -8.76
CA ARG A 232 -17.69 -1.48 -10.03
C ARG A 232 -16.55 -0.46 -9.87
N ALA A 233 -16.73 0.54 -9.01
CA ALA A 233 -15.69 1.54 -8.76
C ALA A 233 -14.46 0.95 -8.04
N ALA A 234 -14.66 -0.07 -7.19
CA ALA A 234 -13.57 -0.76 -6.53
C ALA A 234 -12.75 -1.57 -7.54
N PHE A 235 -13.42 -2.33 -8.41
CA PHE A 235 -12.80 -3.14 -9.45
C PHE A 235 -12.07 -2.28 -10.48
N ALA A 236 -12.69 -1.20 -10.97
CA ALA A 236 -12.02 -0.27 -11.88
C ALA A 236 -10.72 0.31 -11.30
N SER A 237 -10.73 0.63 -10.01
CA SER A 237 -9.52 1.12 -9.32
C SER A 237 -8.48 0.03 -9.09
N ILE A 238 -8.86 -1.24 -8.99
CA ILE A 238 -7.93 -2.37 -8.98
C ILE A 238 -7.30 -2.52 -10.35
N GLU A 239 -8.09 -2.53 -11.41
CA GLU A 239 -7.59 -2.65 -12.79
C GLU A 239 -6.65 -1.52 -13.17
N ALA A 240 -6.94 -0.29 -12.74
CA ALA A 240 -6.03 0.84 -12.94
C ALA A 240 -4.66 0.59 -12.29
N ARG A 241 -4.60 -0.05 -11.11
CA ARG A 241 -3.35 -0.41 -10.45
C ARG A 241 -2.66 -1.58 -11.12
N LEU A 242 -3.40 -2.63 -11.46
CA LEU A 242 -2.85 -3.79 -12.16
C LEU A 242 -2.18 -3.36 -13.49
N ARG A 243 -2.87 -2.52 -14.28
CA ARG A 243 -2.33 -1.99 -15.54
C ARG A 243 -1.17 -1.02 -15.31
N GLY A 244 -1.33 -0.05 -14.40
CA GLY A 244 -0.31 0.98 -14.15
C GLY A 244 1.02 0.46 -13.58
N PHE A 245 1.01 -0.78 -13.07
CA PHE A 245 2.16 -1.46 -12.47
C PHE A 245 2.55 -2.76 -13.20
N ALA A 246 1.95 -3.04 -14.36
CA ALA A 246 2.25 -4.26 -15.12
C ALA A 246 3.74 -4.35 -15.51
N GLU A 247 4.31 -3.23 -15.95
CA GLU A 247 5.69 -3.14 -16.45
C GLU A 247 6.71 -2.68 -15.39
N VAL A 248 6.27 -2.46 -14.15
CA VAL A 248 7.15 -1.96 -13.08
C VAL A 248 7.81 -3.14 -12.40
N ALA A 249 9.15 -3.18 -12.44
CA ALA A 249 9.91 -4.21 -11.75
C ALA A 249 9.62 -4.22 -10.25
N TYR A 250 9.36 -5.40 -9.71
CA TYR A 250 9.05 -5.59 -8.30
C TYR A 250 9.86 -6.75 -7.73
N ALA A 251 10.51 -6.49 -6.60
CA ALA A 251 11.22 -7.47 -5.80
C ALA A 251 10.56 -7.56 -4.43
N SER A 252 10.14 -8.76 -4.03
CA SER A 252 9.46 -9.02 -2.75
C SER A 252 10.16 -8.34 -1.55
N GLU A 253 9.38 -7.69 -0.69
CA GLU A 253 9.84 -7.05 0.55
C GLU A 253 9.77 -8.01 1.76
N ARG A 254 9.24 -9.23 1.57
CA ARG A 254 9.30 -10.27 2.60
C ARG A 254 10.76 -10.50 2.97
N PRO A 255 11.09 -10.58 4.28
CA PRO A 255 12.37 -11.09 4.71
C PRO A 255 12.48 -12.52 4.16
N GLY A 256 13.31 -12.71 3.14
CA GLY A 256 13.54 -14.04 2.61
C GLY A 256 13.97 -14.93 3.76
N ASN A 257 13.32 -16.08 3.94
CA ASN A 257 13.97 -17.19 4.62
C ASN A 257 15.25 -17.45 3.81
N ARG A 258 16.38 -16.87 4.24
CA ARG A 258 17.70 -17.32 3.82
C ARG A 258 17.77 -18.77 4.28
N VAL A 259 17.34 -19.65 3.40
CA VAL A 259 17.60 -21.08 3.46
C VAL A 259 19.07 -21.21 3.81
N ILE A 260 19.30 -21.80 4.97
CA ILE A 260 20.56 -22.41 5.38
C ILE A 260 21.12 -23.09 4.13
N ALA A 261 22.10 -22.44 3.51
CA ALA A 261 22.79 -22.99 2.36
C ALA A 261 23.33 -24.35 2.81
N ARG A 262 22.87 -25.38 2.11
CA ARG A 262 23.30 -26.77 2.24
C ARG A 262 24.82 -26.84 2.46
N ARG A 263 25.25 -27.07 3.70
CA ARG A 263 26.47 -27.86 3.94
C ARG A 263 26.09 -29.32 3.65
N GLY A 264 26.20 -29.67 2.38
CA GLY A 264 26.08 -31.02 1.87
C GLY A 264 27.00 -31.14 0.68
N GLY A 265 28.30 -30.99 0.91
CA GLY A 265 29.31 -31.44 -0.04
C GLY A 265 29.33 -32.98 -0.06
N PRO A 266 29.54 -33.63 -1.21
CA PRO A 266 29.60 -35.07 -1.29
C PRO A 266 30.89 -35.56 -0.61
N ALA A 267 30.77 -36.52 0.30
CA ALA A 267 31.90 -37.33 0.70
C ALA A 267 32.22 -38.29 -0.46
N ALA A 268 33.45 -38.20 -0.96
CA ALA A 268 34.11 -39.23 -1.74
C ALA A 268 34.53 -40.40 -0.82
#